data_AF-A0A2N2Z3I2-F1
#
_entry.id   AF-A0A2N2Z3I2-F1
#
_cell.length_a   1.000
_cell.length_b   1.000
_cell.length_c   1.000
_cell.angle_alpha   90.00
_cell.angle_beta   90.00
_cell.angle_gamma   90.00
#
_symmetry.space_group_name_H-M   'P 1'
#
loop_
_entity.id
_entity.type
_entity.pdbx_description
1 polymer ?
#
loop_
_entity_poly.entity_id
_entity_poly.type
_entity_poly.pdbx_seq_one_letter_code
_entity_poly.pdbx_strand_id
1 'polypeptide(L)'
;MEQITDFTANTHILNQFWLTFLMVISMVLVSRTFVAGTRYSPILIIVIFGLLMGYILTRTGMATPGLREFPIVDFTSKVTITALIASFFMGGQEIRKIISKKELDKTDIVIPSQEEMFLGTKFTQFMFLVRAFFILIGIESMKRVIIGHNNNEPLDAFYPLLGYLGLVGSIILIDYRAKITNKPVYIRKGIAETAAILGILLLAFYISKAIRPFIALPEIFFAMVLSVIAGMIFSNWKFGPTIRSLLFAGIPVVLAANFMVGGSRIADAFQLTGMTSVLAYGFFGQLLWMFGGLAILIFLGKSNHIRNLAPGMAGSLSHSGLTGACTAGDLGEDAQVRAPIMINVPFVGHVFVFSILAASASAGKLLIPYTLMVVAAGVFFTVWSLRILKKANNQDAKEIKGLMLFSLGWQLTAVFGGLFLLTLGNVGLNDAVMANSSAISHFGLFAAIQGGMFGPQAAEMIAFVFAMPFLVHPLVFGIFGKTAENNGIMPTKPVFILASIGVIGVLYALFVA
;
A
#
# COMPACT_ATOMS: atom_id res chain seq x y z
N MET A 1 9.59 -22.76 38.28
CA MET A 1 10.13 -21.77 37.33
C MET A 1 9.30 -21.70 36.07
N GLU A 2 9.00 -22.82 35.39
CA GLU A 2 8.11 -22.87 34.19
C GLU A 2 6.80 -22.09 34.34
N GLN A 3 6.03 -22.30 35.42
CA GLN A 3 4.77 -21.56 35.64
C GLN A 3 4.93 -20.04 35.80
N ILE A 4 6.08 -19.57 36.30
CA ILE A 4 6.36 -18.12 36.44
C ILE A 4 6.77 -17.55 35.07
N THR A 5 7.55 -18.30 34.28
CA THR A 5 7.89 -17.95 32.89
C THR A 5 6.65 -17.92 32.00
N ASP A 6 5.73 -18.87 32.10
CA ASP A 6 4.49 -18.92 31.32
C ASP A 6 3.53 -17.79 31.71
N PHE A 7 3.39 -17.50 33.01
CA PHE A 7 2.60 -16.36 33.49
C PHE A 7 3.18 -15.02 33.00
N THR A 8 4.51 -14.88 33.02
CA THR A 8 5.20 -13.67 32.53
C THR A 8 5.04 -13.53 31.01
N ALA A 9 5.11 -14.63 30.24
CA ALA A 9 4.90 -14.63 28.80
C ALA A 9 3.45 -14.26 28.42
N ASN A 10 2.45 -14.84 29.10
CA ASN A 10 1.03 -14.55 28.88
C ASN A 10 0.66 -13.10 29.27
N THR A 11 1.24 -12.55 30.33
CA THR A 11 1.02 -11.15 30.72
C THR A 11 1.70 -10.20 29.74
N HIS A 12 2.87 -10.58 29.22
CA HIS A 12 3.61 -9.79 28.25
C HIS A 12 2.85 -9.65 26.92
N ILE A 13 2.16 -10.69 26.41
CA ILE A 13 1.48 -10.58 25.11
C ILE A 13 0.27 -9.64 25.13
N LEU A 14 -0.54 -9.64 26.19
CA LEU A 14 -1.70 -8.76 26.29
C LEU A 14 -1.25 -7.30 26.44
N ASN A 15 -0.18 -7.07 27.21
CA ASN A 15 0.46 -5.76 27.31
C ASN A 15 1.00 -5.31 25.95
N GLN A 16 1.66 -6.19 25.20
CA GLN A 16 2.15 -5.91 23.85
C GLN A 16 1.01 -5.60 22.88
N PHE A 17 -0.15 -6.26 23.00
CA PHE A 17 -1.31 -6.00 22.16
C PHE A 17 -1.85 -4.58 22.40
N TRP A 18 -2.06 -4.22 23.66
CA TRP A 18 -2.53 -2.87 24.03
C TRP A 18 -1.49 -1.79 23.73
N LEU A 19 -0.21 -2.07 23.96
CA LEU A 19 0.87 -1.14 23.64
C LEU A 19 0.93 -0.89 22.13
N THR A 20 0.85 -1.95 21.32
CA THR A 20 0.82 -1.82 19.85
C THR A 20 -0.43 -1.07 19.39
N PHE A 21 -1.60 -1.38 19.96
CA PHE A 21 -2.83 -0.64 19.71
C PHE A 21 -2.66 0.84 20.01
N LEU A 22 -2.16 1.20 21.19
CA LEU A 22 -1.96 2.59 21.59
C LEU A 22 -0.94 3.29 20.70
N MET A 23 0.20 2.68 20.40
CA MET A 23 1.22 3.27 19.52
C MET A 23 0.69 3.54 18.11
N VAL A 24 0.06 2.54 17.49
CA VAL A 24 -0.42 2.65 16.10
C VAL A 24 -1.60 3.63 16.00
N ILE A 25 -2.60 3.50 16.88
CA ILE A 25 -3.79 4.34 16.83
C ILE A 25 -3.47 5.78 17.21
N SER A 26 -2.66 6.01 18.25
CA SER A 26 -2.25 7.37 18.62
C SER A 26 -1.45 8.04 17.50
N MET A 27 -0.57 7.32 16.82
CA MET A 27 0.19 7.85 15.69
C MET A 27 -0.74 8.33 14.56
N VAL A 28 -1.74 7.52 14.20
CA VAL A 28 -2.71 7.91 13.17
C VAL A 28 -3.56 9.10 13.64
N LEU A 29 -4.01 9.11 14.90
CA LEU A 29 -4.81 10.21 15.45
C LEU A 29 -4.03 11.53 15.53
N VAL A 30 -2.82 11.51 16.09
CA VAL A 30 -1.94 12.69 16.14
C VAL A 30 -1.68 13.22 14.74
N SER A 31 -1.45 12.31 13.78
CA SER A 31 -1.24 12.69 12.39
C SER A 31 -2.45 13.39 11.77
N ARG A 32 -3.67 12.92 12.08
CA ARG A 32 -4.93 13.56 11.64
C ARG A 32 -5.16 14.89 12.34
N THR A 33 -4.85 14.99 13.63
CA THR A 33 -4.91 16.23 14.41
C THR A 33 -3.97 17.29 13.84
N PHE A 34 -2.75 16.91 13.47
CA PHE A 34 -1.74 17.85 12.97
C PHE A 34 -2.14 18.48 11.63
N VAL A 35 -2.80 17.72 10.75
CA VAL A 35 -3.28 18.23 9.47
C VAL A 35 -4.73 18.73 9.52
N ALA A 36 -5.36 18.72 10.69
CA ALA A 36 -6.74 19.16 10.84
C ALA A 36 -6.90 20.63 10.41
N GLY A 37 -7.95 20.90 9.63
CA GLY A 37 -8.17 22.23 9.05
C GLY A 37 -7.24 22.58 7.88
N THR A 38 -6.32 21.69 7.49
CA THR A 38 -5.48 21.83 6.30
C THR A 38 -5.96 20.92 5.17
N ARG A 39 -5.36 21.04 3.97
CA ARG A 39 -5.60 20.11 2.85
C ARG A 39 -4.48 19.08 2.67
N TYR A 40 -3.63 18.88 3.67
CA TYR A 40 -2.56 17.87 3.65
C TYR A 40 -3.08 16.51 4.12
N SER A 41 -2.53 15.43 3.55
CA SER A 41 -2.87 14.07 4.00
C SER A 41 -2.18 13.75 5.33
N PRO A 42 -2.89 13.13 6.30
CA PRO A 42 -2.30 12.62 7.53
C PRO A 42 -1.14 11.64 7.31
N ILE A 43 -1.10 10.95 6.16
CA ILE A 43 -0.02 9.99 5.85
C ILE A 43 1.36 10.64 5.89
N LEU A 44 1.46 11.92 5.51
CA LEU A 44 2.68 12.71 5.65
C LEU A 44 3.25 12.65 7.07
N ILE A 45 2.39 12.82 8.07
CA ILE A 45 2.79 12.88 9.48
C ILE A 45 3.00 11.48 10.03
N ILE A 46 2.19 10.49 9.62
CA ILE A 46 2.36 9.08 10.00
C ILE A 46 3.77 8.60 9.63
N VAL A 47 4.24 8.96 8.43
CA VAL A 47 5.59 8.66 7.95
C VAL A 47 6.66 9.20 8.89
N ILE A 48 6.63 10.51 9.15
CA ILE A 48 7.67 11.19 9.93
C ILE A 48 7.69 10.65 11.36
N PHE A 49 6.51 10.55 11.99
CA PHE A 49 6.39 10.04 13.36
C PHE A 49 6.78 8.58 13.47
N GLY A 50 6.36 7.73 12.53
CA GLY A 50 6.68 6.30 12.53
C GLY A 50 8.19 6.06 12.47
N LEU A 51 8.87 6.68 11.50
CA LEU A 51 10.31 6.52 11.34
C LEU A 51 11.08 7.05 12.55
N LEU A 52 10.70 8.23 13.05
CA LEU A 52 11.32 8.84 14.21
C LEU A 52 11.13 7.97 15.46
N MET A 53 9.92 7.44 15.68
CA MET A 53 9.63 6.56 16.82
C MET A 53 10.48 5.29 16.76
N GLY A 54 10.54 4.62 15.60
CA GLY A 54 11.38 3.44 15.42
C GLY A 54 12.87 3.71 15.67
N TYR A 55 13.37 4.85 15.18
CA TYR A 55 14.75 5.28 15.42
C TYR A 55 15.02 5.61 16.90
N ILE A 56 14.10 6.28 17.58
CA ILE A 56 14.23 6.61 19.00
C ILE A 56 14.28 5.32 19.83
N LEU A 57 13.36 4.37 19.60
CA LEU A 57 13.30 3.10 20.34
C LEU A 57 14.63 2.34 20.29
N THR A 58 15.28 2.32 19.12
CA THR A 58 16.58 1.66 18.97
C THR A 58 17.73 2.48 19.53
N ARG A 59 17.73 3.80 19.31
CA ARG A 59 18.81 4.68 19.78
C ARG A 59 18.86 4.80 21.30
N THR A 60 17.74 4.68 21.99
CA THR A 60 17.67 4.69 23.46
C THR A 60 17.94 3.32 24.08
N GLY A 61 18.13 2.27 23.28
CA GLY A 61 18.30 0.89 23.75
C GLY A 61 17.01 0.23 24.24
N MET A 62 15.83 0.81 23.97
CA MET A 62 14.53 0.21 24.31
C MET A 62 14.15 -0.95 23.38
N ALA A 63 14.69 -1.00 22.17
CA ALA A 63 14.43 -2.04 21.18
C ALA A 63 15.69 -2.37 20.37
N THR A 64 15.69 -3.53 19.72
CA THR A 64 16.67 -3.88 18.69
C THR A 64 16.16 -3.56 17.29
N PRO A 65 17.05 -3.40 16.29
CA PRO A 65 16.63 -3.20 14.90
C PRO A 65 15.66 -4.27 14.40
N GLY A 66 14.54 -3.83 13.83
CA GLY A 66 13.41 -4.68 13.47
C GLY A 66 12.36 -4.88 14.57
N LEU A 67 12.54 -4.25 15.73
CA LEU A 67 11.59 -4.24 16.85
C LEU A 67 11.18 -5.64 17.31
N ARG A 68 12.14 -6.54 17.51
CA ARG A 68 11.88 -7.93 17.94
C ARG A 68 11.18 -8.01 19.29
N GLU A 69 11.40 -7.00 20.15
CA GLU A 69 10.76 -6.85 21.46
C GLU A 69 9.29 -6.41 21.35
N PHE A 70 8.86 -5.93 20.19
CA PHE A 70 7.49 -5.52 19.86
C PHE A 70 6.91 -6.40 18.75
N PRO A 71 6.72 -7.70 19.00
CA PRO A 71 6.40 -8.67 17.95
C PRO A 71 5.05 -8.39 17.27
N ILE A 72 4.08 -7.77 17.97
CA ILE A 72 2.79 -7.40 17.38
C ILE A 72 2.92 -6.20 16.43
N VAL A 73 3.89 -5.30 16.64
CA VAL A 73 4.19 -4.20 15.71
C VAL A 73 4.76 -4.76 14.41
N ASP A 74 5.75 -5.66 14.50
CA ASP A 74 6.31 -6.35 13.33
C ASP A 74 5.24 -7.17 12.61
N PHE A 75 4.40 -7.91 13.34
CA PHE A 75 3.27 -8.63 12.79
C PHE A 75 2.30 -7.70 12.03
N THR A 76 1.93 -6.56 12.64
CA THR A 76 1.04 -5.56 12.02
C THR A 76 1.67 -4.91 10.78
N SER A 77 2.99 -4.80 10.70
CA SER A 77 3.66 -4.30 9.49
C SER A 77 3.48 -5.22 8.27
N LYS A 78 3.21 -6.52 8.52
CA LYS A 78 3.16 -7.58 7.50
C LYS A 78 1.75 -7.88 6.97
N VAL A 79 0.71 -7.23 7.48
CA VAL A 79 -0.71 -7.47 7.09
C VAL A 79 -1.17 -6.65 5.86
N THR A 80 -0.24 -6.17 5.04
CA THR A 80 -0.50 -5.36 3.85
C THR A 80 -1.47 -6.04 2.87
N ILE A 81 -1.32 -7.35 2.63
CA ILE A 81 -2.18 -8.10 1.70
C ILE A 81 -3.64 -8.02 2.16
N THR A 82 -3.89 -8.22 3.46
CA THR A 82 -5.23 -8.13 4.06
C THR A 82 -5.86 -6.75 3.86
N ALA A 83 -5.10 -5.67 4.06
CA ALA A 83 -5.58 -4.31 3.82
C ALA A 83 -5.91 -4.07 2.34
N LEU A 84 -5.11 -4.60 1.42
CA LEU A 84 -5.29 -4.38 -0.02
C LEU A 84 -6.48 -5.15 -0.62
N ILE A 85 -6.89 -6.29 -0.03
CA ILE A 85 -8.05 -7.06 -0.52
C ILE A 85 -9.29 -6.17 -0.63
N ALA A 86 -9.55 -5.27 0.34
CA ALA A 86 -10.69 -4.37 0.29
C ALA A 86 -10.63 -3.39 -0.90
N SER A 87 -9.44 -2.87 -1.22
CA SER A 87 -9.22 -1.97 -2.35
C SER A 87 -9.35 -2.69 -3.70
N PHE A 88 -8.84 -3.93 -3.79
CA PHE A 88 -8.99 -4.79 -4.97
C PHE A 88 -10.46 -5.18 -5.21
N PHE A 89 -11.18 -5.53 -4.15
CA PHE A 89 -12.60 -5.84 -4.22
C PHE A 89 -13.40 -4.63 -4.73
N MET A 90 -13.20 -3.46 -4.13
CA MET A 90 -13.88 -2.23 -4.57
C MET A 90 -13.59 -1.92 -6.04
N GLY A 91 -12.33 -1.93 -6.46
CA GLY A 91 -12.06 -1.63 -7.87
C GLY A 91 -12.51 -2.72 -8.84
N GLY A 92 -12.61 -3.98 -8.42
CA GLY A 92 -13.32 -5.03 -9.17
C GLY A 92 -14.79 -4.71 -9.40
N GLN A 93 -15.49 -4.19 -8.38
CA GLN A 93 -16.86 -3.71 -8.53
C GLN A 93 -16.94 -2.55 -9.53
N GLU A 94 -16.04 -1.56 -9.39
CA GLU A 94 -16.03 -0.38 -10.27
C GLU A 94 -15.71 -0.73 -11.73
N ILE A 95 -14.76 -1.65 -11.97
CA ILE A 95 -14.46 -2.17 -13.31
C ILE A 95 -15.70 -2.80 -13.93
N ARG A 96 -16.44 -3.63 -13.18
CA ARG A 96 -17.68 -4.23 -13.68
C ARG A 96 -18.73 -3.19 -14.02
N LYS A 97 -18.89 -2.13 -13.22
CA LYS A 97 -19.84 -1.05 -13.47
C LYS A 97 -19.48 -0.27 -14.75
N ILE A 98 -18.20 0.02 -14.95
CA ILE A 98 -17.68 0.66 -16.17
C ILE A 98 -17.97 -0.20 -17.40
N ILE A 99 -17.65 -1.49 -17.35
CA ILE A 99 -17.88 -2.43 -18.47
C ILE A 99 -19.37 -2.57 -18.79
N SER A 100 -20.22 -2.64 -17.76
CA SER A 100 -21.66 -2.82 -17.91
C SER A 100 -22.45 -1.52 -18.14
N LYS A 101 -21.78 -0.36 -18.17
CA LYS A 101 -22.38 0.98 -18.29
C LYS A 101 -23.53 1.22 -17.29
N LYS A 102 -23.45 0.63 -16.10
CA LYS A 102 -24.46 0.83 -15.05
C LYS A 102 -24.21 2.12 -14.31
N GLU A 103 -25.27 2.86 -14.01
CA GLU A 103 -25.20 4.04 -13.15
C GLU A 103 -24.75 3.64 -11.74
N LEU A 104 -23.91 4.50 -11.14
CA LEU A 104 -23.49 4.34 -9.76
C LEU A 104 -24.70 4.52 -8.85
N ASP A 105 -25.17 3.42 -8.26
CA ASP A 105 -26.22 3.48 -7.26
C ASP A 105 -25.69 4.21 -6.01
N LYS A 106 -26.11 5.47 -5.87
CA LYS A 106 -25.73 6.40 -4.78
C LYS A 106 -26.42 6.10 -3.45
N THR A 107 -27.37 5.15 -3.41
CA THR A 107 -28.03 4.81 -2.15
C THR A 107 -27.06 4.03 -1.27
N ASP A 108 -26.70 4.61 -0.14
CA ASP A 108 -25.84 3.97 0.85
C ASP A 108 -26.64 3.47 2.06
N ILE A 109 -26.20 2.37 2.66
CA ILE A 109 -26.83 1.75 3.84
C ILE A 109 -26.39 2.41 5.16
N VAL A 110 -25.37 3.28 5.11
CA VAL A 110 -24.84 4.01 6.26
C VAL A 110 -24.57 5.45 5.88
N ILE A 111 -25.03 6.37 6.71
CA ILE A 111 -24.63 7.79 6.68
C ILE A 111 -23.69 8.02 7.86
N PRO A 112 -22.38 8.29 7.60
CA PRO A 112 -21.40 8.55 8.65
C PRO A 112 -21.77 9.77 9.51
N SER A 113 -21.48 9.68 10.80
CA SER A 113 -21.54 10.81 11.71
C SER A 113 -20.53 11.88 11.28
N GLN A 114 -20.98 13.14 11.29
CA GLN A 114 -20.15 14.31 11.01
C GLN A 114 -19.57 14.94 12.27
N GLU A 115 -19.95 14.44 13.46
CA GLU A 115 -19.48 14.95 14.73
C GLU A 115 -18.00 14.59 14.94
N GLU A 116 -17.18 15.58 15.26
CA GLU A 116 -15.77 15.39 15.58
C GLU A 116 -15.63 14.78 16.98
N MET A 117 -14.86 13.70 17.08
CA MET A 117 -14.49 13.08 18.36
C MET A 117 -13.12 13.56 18.83
N PHE A 118 -12.20 13.72 17.88
CA PHE A 118 -10.91 14.37 18.05
C PHE A 118 -10.76 15.38 16.92
N LEU A 119 -9.94 16.42 17.12
CA LEU A 119 -9.68 17.42 16.08
C LEU A 119 -9.23 16.73 14.77
N GLY A 120 -9.96 16.96 13.67
CA GLY A 120 -9.69 16.33 12.37
C GLY A 120 -10.12 14.87 12.21
N THR A 121 -10.77 14.28 13.21
CA THR A 121 -11.28 12.89 13.17
C THR A 121 -12.73 12.81 13.65
N LYS A 122 -13.62 12.49 12.72
CA LYS A 122 -15.05 12.25 12.99
C LYS A 122 -15.26 10.96 13.77
N PHE A 123 -16.37 10.86 14.49
CA PHE A 123 -16.68 9.70 15.30
C PHE A 123 -16.70 8.39 14.50
N THR A 124 -17.32 8.37 13.31
CA THR A 124 -17.30 7.19 12.43
C THR A 124 -15.89 6.85 11.95
N GLN A 125 -15.08 7.86 11.65
CA GLN A 125 -13.69 7.68 11.23
C GLN A 125 -12.84 7.07 12.35
N PHE A 126 -13.03 7.52 13.59
CA PHE A 126 -12.38 6.92 14.75
C PHE A 126 -12.79 5.44 14.91
N MET A 127 -14.08 5.14 14.79
CA MET A 127 -14.56 3.75 14.86
C MET A 127 -13.97 2.88 13.75
N PHE A 128 -13.89 3.39 12.50
CA PHE A 128 -13.22 2.69 11.40
C PHE A 128 -11.73 2.48 11.66
N LEU A 129 -11.04 3.45 12.26
CA LEU A 129 -9.63 3.35 12.60
C LEU A 129 -9.37 2.24 13.62
N VAL A 130 -10.07 2.28 14.75
CA VAL A 130 -9.96 1.26 15.81
C VAL A 130 -10.33 -0.11 15.24
N ARG A 131 -11.45 -0.20 14.49
CA ARG A 131 -11.91 -1.46 13.91
C ARG A 131 -10.93 -2.03 12.89
N ALA A 132 -10.30 -1.20 12.06
CA ALA A 132 -9.32 -1.65 11.06
C ALA A 132 -8.15 -2.39 11.74
N PHE A 133 -7.64 -1.89 12.87
CA PHE A 133 -6.61 -2.58 13.65
C PHE A 133 -7.04 -3.99 14.07
N PHE A 134 -8.23 -4.12 14.67
CA PHE A 134 -8.77 -5.42 15.09
C PHE A 134 -9.02 -6.37 13.91
N ILE A 135 -9.53 -5.86 12.78
CA ILE A 135 -9.73 -6.66 11.55
C ILE A 135 -8.40 -7.21 11.04
N LEU A 136 -7.38 -6.36 10.90
CA LEU A 136 -6.10 -6.74 10.33
C LEU A 136 -5.40 -7.81 11.19
N ILE A 137 -5.35 -7.61 12.51
CA ILE A 137 -4.76 -8.60 13.43
C ILE A 137 -5.60 -9.88 13.48
N GLY A 138 -6.92 -9.75 13.56
CA GLY A 138 -7.83 -10.89 13.68
C GLY A 138 -7.77 -11.81 12.47
N ILE A 139 -7.82 -11.25 11.26
CA ILE A 139 -7.77 -12.03 10.01
C ILE A 139 -6.41 -12.69 9.84
N GLU A 140 -5.31 -11.96 10.02
CA GLU A 140 -3.97 -12.54 9.83
C GLU A 140 -3.68 -13.64 10.88
N SER A 141 -4.07 -13.42 12.13
CA SER A 141 -3.86 -14.43 13.19
C SER A 141 -4.68 -15.69 12.90
N MET A 142 -5.94 -15.52 12.48
CA MET A 142 -6.80 -16.65 12.11
C MET A 142 -6.26 -17.40 10.89
N LYS A 143 -5.75 -16.69 9.88
CA LYS A 143 -5.07 -17.29 8.72
C LYS A 143 -3.92 -18.19 9.17
N ARG A 144 -3.05 -17.71 10.08
CA ARG A 144 -1.91 -18.49 10.60
C ARG A 144 -2.33 -19.71 11.40
N VAL A 145 -3.40 -19.62 12.19
CA VAL A 145 -3.98 -20.77 12.91
C VAL A 145 -4.46 -21.84 11.93
N ILE A 146 -5.12 -21.46 10.84
CA ILE A 146 -5.67 -22.42 9.86
C ILE A 146 -4.57 -23.07 9.02
N ILE A 147 -3.58 -22.29 8.58
CA ILE A 147 -2.48 -22.80 7.75
C ILE A 147 -1.48 -23.64 8.57
N GLY A 148 -1.39 -23.37 9.87
CA GLY A 148 -0.37 -23.89 10.77
C GLY A 148 0.82 -22.94 10.88
N HIS A 149 1.29 -22.76 12.12
CA HIS A 149 2.46 -21.95 12.47
C HIS A 149 3.46 -22.82 13.24
N ASN A 150 4.69 -22.96 12.74
CA ASN A 150 5.76 -23.71 13.40
C ASN A 150 7.10 -22.99 13.15
N ASN A 151 7.15 -21.70 13.46
CA ASN A 151 8.36 -20.90 13.26
C ASN A 151 9.19 -20.78 14.55
N ASN A 152 8.73 -21.38 15.66
CA ASN A 152 9.28 -21.18 17.00
C ASN A 152 9.32 -19.70 17.37
N GLU A 153 8.38 -18.91 16.85
CA GLU A 153 8.28 -17.48 17.16
C GLU A 153 7.50 -17.28 18.47
N PRO A 154 7.83 -16.26 19.29
CA PRO A 154 7.12 -15.98 20.54
C PRO A 154 5.60 -15.79 20.37
N LEU A 155 5.14 -15.43 19.17
CA LEU A 155 3.75 -15.20 18.83
C LEU A 155 2.96 -16.47 18.48
N ASP A 156 3.62 -17.57 18.15
CA ASP A 156 2.99 -18.78 17.59
C ASP A 156 1.88 -19.30 18.52
N ALA A 157 2.17 -19.42 19.82
CA ALA A 157 1.20 -19.90 20.81
C ALA A 157 -0.01 -18.97 21.00
N PHE A 158 0.07 -17.71 20.56
CA PHE A 158 -0.92 -16.67 20.84
C PHE A 158 -1.83 -16.34 19.67
N TYR A 159 -1.58 -16.85 18.46
CA TYR A 159 -2.44 -16.57 17.31
C TYR A 159 -3.93 -16.92 17.50
N PRO A 160 -4.31 -18.03 18.18
CA PRO A 160 -5.72 -18.28 18.47
C PRO A 160 -6.37 -17.17 19.31
N LEU A 161 -5.66 -16.67 20.31
CA LEU A 161 -6.14 -15.59 21.19
C LEU A 161 -6.22 -14.26 20.44
N LEU A 162 -5.17 -13.90 19.69
CA LEU A 162 -5.15 -12.68 18.87
C LEU A 162 -6.23 -12.71 17.78
N GLY A 163 -6.46 -13.88 17.17
CA GLY A 163 -7.54 -14.13 16.22
C GLY A 163 -8.91 -13.89 16.86
N TYR A 164 -9.17 -14.49 18.03
CA TYR A 164 -10.42 -14.29 18.77
C TYR A 164 -10.65 -12.82 19.13
N LEU A 165 -9.67 -12.16 19.78
CA LEU A 165 -9.78 -10.76 20.18
C LEU A 165 -9.97 -9.82 18.98
N GLY A 166 -9.20 -10.05 17.91
CA GLY A 166 -9.31 -9.31 16.66
C GLY A 166 -10.69 -9.42 16.03
N LEU A 167 -11.21 -10.64 15.88
CA LEU A 167 -12.51 -10.88 15.25
C LEU A 167 -13.66 -10.35 16.11
N VAL A 168 -13.67 -10.64 17.42
CA VAL A 168 -14.72 -10.17 18.34
C VAL A 168 -14.72 -8.64 18.44
N GLY A 169 -13.54 -8.03 18.64
CA GLY A 169 -13.37 -6.58 18.65
C GLY A 169 -13.86 -5.96 17.36
N SER A 170 -13.54 -6.56 16.21
CA SER A 170 -14.05 -6.08 14.93
C SER A 170 -15.57 -6.14 14.84
N ILE A 171 -16.24 -7.16 15.37
CA ILE A 171 -17.71 -7.29 15.28
C ILE A 171 -18.42 -6.26 16.16
N ILE A 172 -17.94 -6.06 17.39
CA ILE A 172 -18.59 -5.21 18.40
C ILE A 172 -18.42 -3.72 18.08
N LEU A 173 -17.28 -3.31 17.54
CA LEU A 173 -16.97 -1.92 17.23
C LEU A 173 -17.78 -1.42 16.02
N ILE A 174 -18.99 -0.96 16.29
CA ILE A 174 -19.91 -0.33 15.35
C ILE A 174 -20.20 1.09 15.84
N ASP A 175 -20.14 2.04 14.93
CA ASP A 175 -20.52 3.42 15.24
C ASP A 175 -22.02 3.50 15.61
N TYR A 176 -22.30 3.85 16.87
CA TYR A 176 -23.66 4.05 17.37
C TYR A 176 -24.26 5.40 16.97
N ARG A 177 -23.44 6.38 16.57
CA ARG A 177 -23.83 7.73 16.13
C ARG A 177 -24.10 7.80 14.62
N ALA A 178 -23.65 6.82 13.84
CA ALA A 178 -23.99 6.70 12.43
C ALA A 178 -25.46 6.34 12.22
N LYS A 179 -26.08 6.87 11.17
CA LYS A 179 -27.43 6.46 10.75
C LYS A 179 -27.30 5.22 9.88
N ILE A 180 -27.78 4.08 10.37
CA ILE A 180 -27.69 2.78 9.71
C ILE A 180 -29.11 2.29 9.42
N THR A 181 -29.44 2.05 8.14
CA THR A 181 -30.79 1.64 7.73
C THR A 181 -31.24 0.36 8.40
N ASN A 182 -30.36 -0.64 8.50
CA ASN A 182 -30.63 -1.92 9.16
C ASN A 182 -29.37 -2.44 9.87
N LYS A 183 -29.31 -2.26 11.20
CA LYS A 183 -28.16 -2.64 12.03
C LYS A 183 -27.83 -4.14 11.97
N PRO A 184 -28.80 -5.07 12.14
CA PRO A 184 -28.54 -6.50 12.00
C PRO A 184 -27.92 -6.89 10.65
N VAL A 185 -28.46 -6.35 9.54
CA VAL A 185 -27.92 -6.62 8.20
C VAL A 185 -26.52 -6.05 8.07
N TYR A 186 -26.27 -4.84 8.58
CA TYR A 186 -24.94 -4.22 8.53
C TYR A 186 -23.88 -5.04 9.27
N ILE A 187 -24.20 -5.56 10.47
CA ILE A 187 -23.28 -6.43 11.24
C ILE A 187 -23.04 -7.75 10.52
N ARG A 188 -24.10 -8.41 10.03
CA ARG A 188 -23.98 -9.68 9.28
C ARG A 188 -23.15 -9.51 8.01
N LYS A 189 -23.28 -8.37 7.32
CA LYS A 189 -22.40 -8.02 6.19
C LYS A 189 -20.95 -7.92 6.62
N GLY A 190 -20.66 -7.29 7.75
CA GLY A 190 -19.30 -7.21 8.29
C GLY A 190 -18.69 -8.59 8.56
N ILE A 191 -19.46 -9.51 9.15
CA ILE A 191 -19.03 -10.90 9.39
C ILE A 191 -18.78 -11.63 8.06
N ALA A 192 -19.70 -11.51 7.10
CA ALA A 192 -19.55 -12.12 5.78
C ALA A 192 -18.32 -11.58 5.03
N GLU A 193 -18.06 -10.27 5.11
CA GLU A 193 -16.87 -9.63 4.54
C GLU A 193 -15.59 -10.15 5.18
N THR A 194 -15.53 -10.25 6.51
CA THR A 194 -14.37 -10.80 7.22
C THR A 194 -14.11 -12.25 6.82
N ALA A 195 -15.15 -13.08 6.75
CA ALA A 195 -15.05 -14.47 6.30
C ALA A 195 -14.59 -14.58 4.83
N ALA A 196 -15.09 -13.71 3.95
CA ALA A 196 -14.70 -13.68 2.55
C ALA A 196 -13.24 -13.26 2.37
N ILE A 197 -12.76 -12.24 3.10
CA ILE A 197 -11.35 -11.81 3.05
C ILE A 197 -10.44 -12.96 3.54
N LEU A 198 -10.79 -13.60 4.66
CA LEU A 198 -10.05 -14.76 5.16
C LEU A 198 -10.03 -15.91 4.13
N GLY A 199 -11.18 -16.22 3.52
CA GLY A 199 -11.28 -17.24 2.48
C GLY A 199 -10.41 -16.93 1.26
N ILE A 200 -10.38 -15.67 0.81
CA ILE A 200 -9.51 -15.22 -0.28
C ILE A 200 -8.04 -15.42 0.07
N LEU A 201 -7.62 -15.04 1.29
CA LEU A 201 -6.23 -15.22 1.74
C LEU A 201 -5.81 -16.69 1.82
N LEU A 202 -6.67 -17.55 2.38
CA LEU A 202 -6.40 -18.99 2.48
C LEU A 202 -6.28 -19.61 1.08
N LEU A 203 -7.23 -19.30 0.19
CA LEU A 203 -7.22 -19.80 -1.18
C LEU A 203 -5.98 -19.30 -1.93
N ALA A 204 -5.62 -18.02 -1.79
CA ALA A 204 -4.42 -17.45 -2.37
C ALA A 204 -3.14 -18.14 -1.88
N PHE A 205 -3.05 -18.44 -0.59
CA PHE A 205 -1.92 -19.17 -0.01
C PHE A 205 -1.78 -20.58 -0.60
N TYR A 206 -2.87 -21.36 -0.61
CA TYR A 206 -2.82 -22.73 -1.13
C TYR A 206 -2.53 -22.77 -2.64
N ILE A 207 -3.11 -21.84 -3.41
CA ILE A 207 -2.81 -21.71 -4.84
C ILE A 207 -1.34 -21.34 -5.05
N SER A 208 -0.83 -20.35 -4.32
CA SER A 208 0.58 -19.94 -4.42
C SER A 208 1.51 -21.10 -4.08
N LYS A 209 1.24 -21.85 -3.01
CA LYS A 209 2.02 -23.04 -2.62
C LYS A 209 1.97 -24.13 -3.70
N ALA A 210 0.81 -24.37 -4.30
CA ALA A 210 0.63 -25.39 -5.34
C ALA A 210 1.35 -25.01 -6.66
N ILE A 211 1.43 -23.73 -6.99
CA ILE A 211 2.04 -23.23 -8.23
C ILE A 211 3.54 -22.97 -8.08
N ARG A 212 4.03 -22.74 -6.86
CA ARG A 212 5.45 -22.46 -6.55
C ARG A 212 6.47 -23.42 -7.20
N PRO A 213 6.22 -24.74 -7.34
CA PRO A 213 7.12 -25.65 -8.04
C PRO A 213 7.30 -25.34 -9.53
N PHE A 214 6.32 -24.70 -10.17
CA PHE A 214 6.36 -24.33 -11.59
C PHE A 214 6.86 -22.90 -11.79
N ILE A 215 6.35 -21.97 -10.98
CA ILE A 215 6.72 -20.55 -11.05
C ILE A 215 6.55 -19.92 -9.67
N ALA A 216 7.55 -19.14 -9.25
CA ALA A 216 7.59 -18.51 -7.92
C ALA A 216 6.68 -17.27 -7.81
N LEU A 217 5.38 -17.44 -8.06
CA LEU A 217 4.39 -16.38 -7.95
C LEU A 217 3.99 -16.15 -6.47
N PRO A 218 4.07 -14.90 -5.97
CA PRO A 218 3.78 -14.59 -4.57
C PRO A 218 2.29 -14.68 -4.24
N GLU A 219 1.95 -14.90 -2.96
CA GLU A 219 0.56 -15.01 -2.47
C GLU A 219 -0.32 -13.81 -2.88
N ILE A 220 0.23 -12.60 -2.78
CA ILE A 220 -0.51 -11.35 -3.10
C ILE A 220 -1.11 -11.39 -4.51
N PHE A 221 -0.40 -12.00 -5.47
CA PHE A 221 -0.86 -12.07 -6.85
C PHE A 221 -2.21 -12.80 -6.92
N PHE A 222 -2.33 -13.93 -6.24
CA PHE A 222 -3.57 -14.71 -6.20
C PHE A 222 -4.64 -14.03 -5.36
N ALA A 223 -4.29 -13.48 -4.19
CA ALA A 223 -5.24 -12.79 -3.32
C ALA A 223 -5.93 -11.63 -4.05
N MET A 224 -5.16 -10.90 -4.84
CA MET A 224 -5.64 -9.82 -5.67
C MET A 224 -6.53 -10.29 -6.82
N VAL A 225 -6.09 -11.27 -7.63
CA VAL A 225 -6.90 -11.79 -8.74
C VAL A 225 -8.24 -12.30 -8.22
N LEU A 226 -8.23 -13.07 -7.13
CA LEU A 226 -9.44 -13.56 -6.47
C LEU A 226 -10.32 -12.41 -5.97
N SER A 227 -9.72 -11.39 -5.34
CA SER A 227 -10.47 -10.24 -4.81
C SER A 227 -11.10 -9.39 -5.91
N VAL A 228 -10.39 -9.14 -7.01
CA VAL A 228 -10.93 -8.41 -8.18
C VAL A 228 -12.08 -9.19 -8.82
N ILE A 229 -11.91 -10.50 -9.03
CA ILE A 229 -12.96 -11.37 -9.57
C ILE A 229 -14.18 -11.37 -8.64
N ALA A 230 -13.97 -11.50 -7.33
CA ALA A 230 -15.05 -11.41 -6.35
C ALA A 230 -15.77 -10.06 -6.43
N GLY A 231 -15.04 -8.94 -6.52
CA GLY A 231 -15.61 -7.62 -6.73
C GLY A 231 -16.45 -7.51 -8.00
N MET A 232 -15.94 -8.07 -9.11
CA MET A 232 -16.68 -8.07 -10.39
C MET A 232 -17.97 -8.88 -10.31
N ILE A 233 -17.93 -10.06 -9.67
CA ILE A 233 -19.12 -10.91 -9.47
C ILE A 233 -20.12 -10.20 -8.55
N PHE A 234 -19.65 -9.69 -7.42
CA PHE A 234 -20.46 -9.04 -6.39
C PHE A 234 -20.54 -7.51 -6.57
N SER A 235 -20.67 -7.03 -7.81
CA SER A 235 -20.70 -5.60 -8.15
C SER A 235 -21.84 -4.78 -7.51
N ASN A 236 -22.93 -5.45 -7.11
CA ASN A 236 -24.05 -4.82 -6.40
C ASN A 236 -23.90 -4.85 -4.87
N TRP A 237 -22.84 -5.46 -4.33
CA TRP A 237 -22.65 -5.58 -2.88
C TRP A 237 -22.34 -4.22 -2.26
N LYS A 238 -23.25 -3.74 -1.42
CA LYS A 238 -23.04 -2.52 -0.60
C LYS A 238 -22.19 -2.86 0.61
N PHE A 239 -21.08 -2.15 0.78
CA PHE A 239 -20.09 -2.39 1.82
C PHE A 239 -20.67 -2.31 3.22
N GLY A 240 -20.45 -3.35 4.00
CA GLY A 240 -20.59 -3.41 5.43
C GLY A 240 -19.43 -2.70 6.15
N PRO A 241 -19.36 -2.86 7.47
CA PRO A 241 -18.39 -2.14 8.30
C PRO A 241 -16.95 -2.63 8.11
N THR A 242 -16.72 -3.85 7.65
CA THR A 242 -15.37 -4.42 7.52
C THR A 242 -14.65 -3.80 6.32
N ILE A 243 -15.25 -3.85 5.13
CA ILE A 243 -14.64 -3.25 3.93
C ILE A 243 -14.45 -1.73 4.10
N ARG A 244 -15.44 -1.02 4.68
CA ARG A 244 -15.33 0.43 4.93
C ARG A 244 -14.17 0.79 5.83
N SER A 245 -13.97 0.02 6.91
CA SER A 245 -12.88 0.26 7.84
C SER A 245 -11.53 0.04 7.19
N LEU A 246 -11.40 -0.99 6.37
CA LEU A 246 -10.16 -1.29 5.64
C LEU A 246 -9.87 -0.25 4.54
N LEU A 247 -10.87 0.21 3.78
CA LEU A 247 -10.70 1.27 2.78
C LEU A 247 -10.27 2.59 3.41
N PHE A 248 -10.83 2.93 4.58
CA PHE A 248 -10.52 4.17 5.28
C PHE A 248 -9.18 4.13 6.03
N ALA A 249 -8.96 3.11 6.87
CA ALA A 249 -7.85 3.07 7.81
C ALA A 249 -6.94 1.86 7.68
N GLY A 250 -7.27 0.87 6.84
CA GLY A 250 -6.47 -0.33 6.67
C GLY A 250 -5.03 0.00 6.28
N ILE A 251 -4.83 0.76 5.20
CA ILE A 251 -3.49 1.18 4.77
C ILE A 251 -2.82 2.10 5.80
N PRO A 252 -3.44 3.17 6.32
CA PRO A 252 -2.83 3.99 7.38
C PRO A 252 -2.33 3.21 8.60
N VAL A 253 -3.09 2.23 9.10
CA VAL A 253 -2.71 1.38 10.23
C VAL A 253 -1.50 0.51 9.90
N VAL A 254 -1.49 -0.13 8.72
CA VAL A 254 -0.34 -0.93 8.26
C VAL A 254 0.91 -0.06 8.09
N LEU A 255 0.76 1.11 7.47
CA LEU A 255 1.86 2.04 7.24
C LEU A 255 2.45 2.55 8.55
N ALA A 256 1.63 2.89 9.55
CA ALA A 256 2.11 3.31 10.87
C ALA A 256 3.00 2.24 11.53
N ALA A 257 2.57 0.98 11.54
CA ALA A 257 3.37 -0.13 12.06
C ALA A 257 4.65 -0.33 11.24
N ASN A 258 4.53 -0.32 9.92
CA ASN A 258 5.66 -0.53 9.00
C ASN A 258 6.73 0.56 9.12
N PHE A 259 6.35 1.82 9.36
CA PHE A 259 7.33 2.90 9.55
C PHE A 259 8.02 2.84 10.89
N MET A 260 7.38 2.34 11.94
CA MET A 260 8.09 2.07 13.20
C MET A 260 9.15 0.98 13.00
N VAL A 261 8.81 -0.12 12.33
CA VAL A 261 9.79 -1.18 12.04
C VAL A 261 10.87 -0.67 11.10
N GLY A 262 10.51 0.07 10.05
CA GLY A 262 11.46 0.67 9.10
C GLY A 262 12.42 1.66 9.76
N GLY A 263 11.88 2.55 10.61
CA GLY A 263 12.63 3.53 11.40
C GLY A 263 13.70 2.89 12.28
N SER A 264 13.35 1.74 12.89
CA SER A 264 14.28 0.97 13.73
C SER A 264 15.49 0.42 12.98
N ARG A 265 15.41 0.30 11.65
CA ARG A 265 16.48 -0.26 10.80
C ARG A 265 17.22 0.80 9.97
N ILE A 266 16.88 2.09 10.12
CA ILE A 266 17.50 3.17 9.33
C ILE A 266 19.02 3.20 9.56
N ALA A 267 19.47 3.12 10.81
CA ALA A 267 20.90 3.22 11.13
C ALA A 267 21.72 2.05 10.55
N ASP A 268 21.22 0.82 10.67
CA ASP A 268 21.87 -0.38 10.15
C ASP A 268 21.99 -0.35 8.63
N ALA A 269 20.96 0.16 7.95
CA ALA A 269 20.94 0.16 6.51
C ALA A 269 22.00 1.09 5.88
N PHE A 270 22.37 2.17 6.56
CA PHE A 270 23.48 3.04 6.12
C PHE A 270 24.87 2.42 6.33
N GLN A 271 24.98 1.32 7.08
CA GLN A 271 26.26 0.65 7.36
C GLN A 271 26.55 -0.52 6.41
N LEU A 272 25.56 -0.97 5.62
CA LEU A 272 25.72 -2.08 4.70
C LEU A 272 26.54 -1.68 3.47
N THR A 273 27.51 -2.53 3.09
CA THR A 273 28.38 -2.32 1.94
C THR A 273 27.58 -2.47 0.63
N GLY A 274 27.75 -1.54 -0.32
CA GLY A 274 27.00 -1.55 -1.60
C GLY A 274 25.58 -0.94 -1.53
N MET A 275 25.10 -0.58 -0.34
CA MET A 275 23.80 0.10 -0.19
C MET A 275 23.79 1.51 -0.77
N THR A 276 24.92 2.19 -0.94
CA THR A 276 24.93 3.60 -1.40
C THR A 276 24.27 3.79 -2.77
N SER A 277 24.50 2.88 -3.73
CA SER A 277 23.86 2.93 -5.05
C SER A 277 22.36 2.58 -4.98
N VAL A 278 21.99 1.59 -4.16
CA VAL A 278 20.59 1.23 -3.86
C VAL A 278 19.84 2.39 -3.20
N LEU A 279 20.48 3.09 -2.25
CA LEU A 279 19.97 4.27 -1.57
C LEU A 279 19.78 5.44 -2.54
N ALA A 280 20.82 5.74 -3.30
CA ALA A 280 20.83 6.84 -4.25
C ALA A 280 19.77 6.62 -5.34
N TYR A 281 19.74 5.44 -5.95
CA TYR A 281 18.71 5.10 -6.92
C TYR A 281 17.32 5.06 -6.27
N GLY A 282 17.17 4.52 -5.07
CA GLY A 282 15.88 4.53 -4.35
C GLY A 282 15.33 5.94 -4.18
N PHE A 283 16.15 6.90 -3.76
CA PHE A 283 15.76 8.30 -3.58
C PHE A 283 15.50 9.01 -4.92
N PHE A 284 16.50 9.04 -5.81
CA PHE A 284 16.41 9.78 -7.07
C PHE A 284 15.47 9.11 -8.07
N GLY A 285 15.39 7.79 -8.05
CA GLY A 285 14.42 7.02 -8.81
C GLY A 285 12.99 7.36 -8.41
N GLN A 286 12.72 7.61 -7.12
CA GLN A 286 11.40 8.10 -6.73
C GLN A 286 11.11 9.49 -7.25
N LEU A 287 12.10 10.38 -7.27
CA LEU A 287 11.92 11.68 -7.91
C LEU A 287 11.63 11.52 -9.42
N LEU A 288 12.37 10.64 -10.09
CA LEU A 288 12.20 10.36 -11.51
C LEU A 288 10.82 9.77 -11.82
N TRP A 289 10.42 8.69 -11.15
CA TRP A 289 9.21 7.96 -11.50
C TRP A 289 7.95 8.68 -11.03
N MET A 290 7.97 9.31 -9.84
CA MET A 290 6.85 10.09 -9.33
C MET A 290 6.71 11.42 -10.08
N PHE A 291 7.72 12.29 -10.00
CA PHE A 291 7.61 13.62 -10.58
C PHE A 291 7.78 13.61 -12.09
N GLY A 292 8.51 12.66 -12.67
CA GLY A 292 8.51 12.45 -14.12
C GLY A 292 7.14 12.02 -14.65
N GLY A 293 6.44 11.11 -13.94
CA GLY A 293 5.07 10.72 -14.26
C GLY A 293 4.08 11.90 -14.19
N LEU A 294 4.18 12.71 -13.14
CA LEU A 294 3.42 13.95 -13.00
C LEU A 294 3.76 14.96 -14.11
N ALA A 295 5.05 15.14 -14.41
CA ALA A 295 5.52 16.07 -15.43
C ALA A 295 4.95 15.72 -16.81
N ILE A 296 4.95 14.44 -17.20
CA ILE A 296 4.37 14.03 -18.49
C ILE A 296 2.85 14.16 -18.52
N LEU A 297 2.13 13.86 -17.43
CA LEU A 297 0.68 14.05 -17.34
C LEU A 297 0.31 15.52 -17.50
N ILE A 298 1.04 16.42 -16.85
CA ILE A 298 0.81 17.86 -16.91
C ILE A 298 1.19 18.41 -18.29
N PHE A 299 2.42 18.12 -18.76
CA PHE A 299 2.97 18.75 -19.95
C PHE A 299 2.38 18.19 -21.25
N LEU A 300 2.40 16.86 -21.39
CA LEU A 300 1.98 16.15 -22.60
C LEU A 300 0.49 15.77 -22.54
N GLY A 301 0.04 15.28 -21.40
CA GLY A 301 -1.34 14.86 -21.17
C GLY A 301 -2.31 16.03 -20.95
N LYS A 302 -1.81 17.25 -20.74
CA LYS A 302 -2.60 18.45 -20.39
C LYS A 302 -3.57 18.22 -19.23
N SER A 303 -3.18 17.36 -18.30
CA SER A 303 -3.97 16.95 -17.14
C SER A 303 -3.29 17.45 -15.88
N ASN A 304 -3.73 18.62 -15.38
CA ASN A 304 -3.12 19.28 -14.22
C ASN A 304 -4.10 19.45 -13.06
N HIS A 305 -4.94 18.44 -12.81
CA HIS A 305 -5.90 18.47 -11.70
C HIS A 305 -5.70 17.28 -10.77
N ILE A 306 -5.85 17.50 -9.46
CA ILE A 306 -5.62 16.49 -8.40
C ILE A 306 -6.44 15.22 -8.60
N ARG A 307 -7.70 15.35 -9.04
CA ARG A 307 -8.61 14.23 -9.39
C ARG A 307 -8.07 13.30 -10.48
N ASN A 308 -7.09 13.76 -11.26
CA ASN A 308 -6.41 12.98 -12.29
C ASN A 308 -5.03 12.54 -11.83
N LEU A 309 -4.25 13.50 -11.31
CA LEU A 309 -2.85 13.29 -10.91
C LEU A 309 -2.72 12.29 -9.77
N ALA A 310 -3.55 12.41 -8.71
CA ALA A 310 -3.40 11.53 -7.55
C ALA A 310 -3.81 10.08 -7.87
N PRO A 311 -5.00 9.80 -8.45
CA PRO A 311 -5.36 8.45 -8.86
C PRO A 311 -4.43 7.89 -9.94
N GLY A 312 -3.99 8.71 -10.89
CA GLY A 312 -3.07 8.32 -11.95
C GLY A 312 -1.71 7.86 -11.41
N MET A 313 -1.16 8.57 -10.42
CA MET A 313 0.10 8.16 -9.77
C MET A 313 -0.09 7.03 -8.75
N ALA A 314 -1.22 6.99 -8.05
CA ALA A 314 -1.57 5.88 -7.17
C ALA A 314 -1.64 4.56 -7.96
N GLY A 315 -2.29 4.56 -9.13
CA GLY A 315 -2.35 3.41 -10.02
C GLY A 315 -1.02 3.11 -10.70
N SER A 316 -0.46 4.07 -11.44
CA SER A 316 0.74 3.86 -12.27
C SER A 316 2.00 3.45 -11.54
N LEU A 317 2.14 3.78 -10.26
CA LEU A 317 3.27 3.32 -9.46
C LEU A 317 2.83 2.29 -8.42
N SER A 318 1.53 1.97 -8.34
CA SER A 318 0.93 1.27 -7.19
C SER A 318 1.43 1.86 -5.87
N HIS A 319 1.50 3.21 -5.83
CA HIS A 319 2.23 3.96 -4.82
C HIS A 319 1.51 3.89 -3.49
N SER A 320 2.18 3.32 -2.49
CA SER A 320 1.54 2.95 -1.23
C SER A 320 0.92 4.11 -0.48
N GLY A 321 1.66 5.21 -0.33
CA GLY A 321 1.18 6.41 0.35
C GLY A 321 0.04 7.11 -0.40
N LEU A 322 0.09 7.17 -1.74
CA LEU A 322 -0.93 7.88 -2.53
C LEU A 322 -2.21 7.07 -2.62
N THR A 323 -2.08 5.75 -2.69
CA THR A 323 -3.21 4.83 -2.59
C THR A 323 -3.95 5.05 -1.28
N GLY A 324 -3.24 5.02 -0.14
CA GLY A 324 -3.83 5.29 1.16
C GLY A 324 -4.50 6.66 1.25
N ALA A 325 -3.85 7.71 0.75
CA ALA A 325 -4.39 9.07 0.78
C ALA A 325 -5.65 9.21 -0.08
N CYS A 326 -5.69 8.56 -1.25
CA CYS A 326 -6.87 8.53 -2.09
C CYS A 326 -8.00 7.73 -1.43
N THR A 327 -7.76 6.50 -0.98
CA THR A 327 -8.83 5.64 -0.43
C THR A 327 -9.39 6.16 0.89
N ALA A 328 -8.55 6.83 1.70
CA ALA A 328 -8.97 7.53 2.92
C ALA A 328 -9.80 8.80 2.64
N GLY A 329 -9.81 9.29 1.40
CA GLY A 329 -10.51 10.50 0.98
C GLY A 329 -9.75 11.80 1.24
N ASP A 330 -8.47 11.74 1.59
CA ASP A 330 -7.66 12.92 1.93
C ASP A 330 -7.47 13.87 0.73
N LEU A 331 -7.56 13.34 -0.50
CA LEU A 331 -7.35 14.08 -1.75
C LEU A 331 -8.67 14.37 -2.50
N GLY A 332 -9.81 14.20 -1.83
CA GLY A 332 -11.14 14.46 -2.36
C GLY A 332 -11.89 13.22 -2.86
N GLU A 333 -13.21 13.36 -3.00
CA GLU A 333 -14.14 12.27 -3.35
C GLU A 333 -13.86 11.68 -4.74
N ASP A 334 -13.60 12.54 -5.74
CA ASP A 334 -13.25 12.08 -7.09
C ASP A 334 -11.99 11.18 -7.07
N ALA A 335 -10.98 11.55 -6.28
CA ALA A 335 -9.75 10.76 -6.16
C ALA A 335 -10.01 9.43 -5.44
N GLN A 336 -10.86 9.45 -4.42
CA GLN A 336 -11.27 8.26 -3.67
C GLN A 336 -12.01 7.24 -4.54
N VAL A 337 -12.89 7.69 -5.44
CA VAL A 337 -13.63 6.81 -6.34
C VAL A 337 -12.74 6.30 -7.47
N ARG A 338 -11.85 7.14 -8.00
CA ARG A 338 -11.01 6.79 -9.16
C ARG A 338 -9.81 5.91 -8.80
N ALA A 339 -9.19 6.09 -7.62
CA ALA A 339 -7.98 5.36 -7.26
C ALA A 339 -8.15 3.82 -7.26
N PRO A 340 -9.22 3.24 -6.70
CA PRO A 340 -9.46 1.79 -6.80
C PRO A 340 -9.51 1.29 -8.25
N ILE A 341 -10.06 2.06 -9.19
CA ILE A 341 -10.05 1.71 -10.63
C ILE A 341 -8.62 1.73 -11.17
N MET A 342 -7.87 2.80 -10.90
CA MET A 342 -6.51 2.99 -11.41
C MET A 342 -5.53 1.96 -10.88
N ILE A 343 -5.73 1.51 -9.65
CA ILE A 343 -4.93 0.45 -9.04
C ILE A 343 -5.27 -0.89 -9.67
N ASN A 344 -6.54 -1.16 -10.03
CA ASN A 344 -6.94 -2.48 -10.53
C ASN A 344 -6.62 -2.75 -12.01
N VAL A 345 -6.60 -1.74 -12.87
CA VAL A 345 -6.35 -1.95 -14.31
C VAL A 345 -4.94 -2.48 -14.62
N PRO A 346 -3.86 -1.93 -14.05
CA PRO A 346 -2.52 -2.44 -14.30
C PRO A 346 -2.32 -3.89 -13.89
N PHE A 347 -3.19 -4.45 -13.04
CA PHE A 347 -3.10 -5.84 -12.62
C PHE A 347 -3.35 -6.87 -13.71
N VAL A 348 -4.06 -6.52 -14.79
CA VAL A 348 -4.05 -7.36 -16.00
C VAL A 348 -2.61 -7.53 -16.53
N GLY A 349 -1.79 -6.48 -16.43
CA GLY A 349 -0.37 -6.53 -16.76
C GLY A 349 0.47 -7.33 -15.77
N HIS A 350 0.04 -7.47 -14.50
CA HIS A 350 0.84 -8.13 -13.47
C HIS A 350 0.97 -9.64 -13.64
N VAL A 351 0.01 -10.28 -14.33
CA VAL A 351 0.14 -11.69 -14.72
C VAL A 351 1.42 -11.89 -15.52
N PHE A 352 1.72 -10.98 -16.44
CA PHE A 352 2.94 -11.02 -17.24
C PHE A 352 4.15 -10.51 -16.45
N VAL A 353 4.00 -9.42 -15.69
CA VAL A 353 5.08 -8.82 -14.89
C VAL A 353 5.65 -9.83 -13.89
N PHE A 354 4.81 -10.41 -13.04
CA PHE A 354 5.27 -11.35 -12.02
C PHE A 354 5.78 -12.64 -12.62
N SER A 355 5.25 -13.09 -13.77
CA SER A 355 5.79 -14.26 -14.44
C SER A 355 7.21 -14.03 -14.96
N ILE A 356 7.47 -12.88 -15.58
CA ILE A 356 8.82 -12.51 -16.06
C ILE A 356 9.78 -12.29 -14.87
N LEU A 357 9.32 -11.62 -13.81
CA LEU A 357 10.12 -11.42 -12.61
C LEU A 357 10.42 -12.74 -11.89
N ALA A 358 9.47 -13.67 -11.85
CA ALA A 358 9.65 -14.99 -11.24
C ALA A 358 10.69 -15.79 -12.03
N ALA A 359 10.56 -15.82 -13.36
CA ALA A 359 11.55 -16.44 -14.22
C ALA A 359 12.93 -15.79 -14.09
N SER A 360 12.99 -14.46 -13.96
CA SER A 360 14.23 -13.71 -13.74
C SER A 360 14.87 -14.04 -12.38
N ALA A 361 14.05 -14.13 -11.32
CA ALA A 361 14.51 -14.52 -9.98
C ALA A 361 15.04 -15.95 -9.97
N SER A 362 14.35 -16.89 -10.62
CA SER A 362 14.82 -18.27 -10.78
C SER A 362 16.11 -18.37 -11.59
N ALA A 363 16.32 -17.47 -12.57
CA ALA A 363 17.54 -17.40 -13.36
C ALA A 363 18.68 -16.61 -12.67
N GLY A 364 18.43 -15.98 -11.52
CA GLY A 364 19.38 -15.12 -10.80
C GLY A 364 19.74 -13.82 -11.54
N LYS A 365 19.10 -13.51 -12.67
CA LYS A 365 19.39 -12.33 -13.50
C LYS A 365 18.14 -11.86 -14.24
N LEU A 366 18.08 -10.56 -14.53
CA LEU A 366 16.98 -9.99 -15.30
C LEU A 366 16.98 -10.54 -16.73
N LEU A 367 15.84 -11.05 -17.19
CA LEU A 367 15.69 -11.51 -18.57
C LEU A 367 15.50 -10.31 -19.52
N ILE A 368 16.61 -9.83 -20.08
CA ILE A 368 16.66 -8.59 -20.87
C ILE A 368 15.68 -8.55 -22.06
N PRO A 369 15.56 -9.59 -22.92
CA PRO A 369 14.67 -9.51 -24.08
C PRO A 369 13.21 -9.29 -23.69
N TYR A 370 12.72 -10.04 -22.70
CA TYR A 370 11.35 -9.89 -22.19
C TYR A 370 11.15 -8.54 -21.48
N THR A 371 12.15 -8.09 -20.73
CA THR A 371 12.15 -6.77 -20.09
C THR A 371 11.99 -5.65 -21.13
N LEU A 372 12.78 -5.66 -22.19
CA LEU A 372 12.70 -4.65 -23.25
C LEU A 372 11.35 -4.66 -23.97
N MET A 373 10.78 -5.84 -24.23
CA MET A 373 9.43 -5.96 -24.80
C MET A 373 8.37 -5.31 -23.90
N VAL A 374 8.45 -5.53 -22.58
CA VAL A 374 7.50 -4.95 -21.63
C VAL A 374 7.69 -3.44 -21.50
N VAL A 375 8.93 -2.94 -21.47
CA VAL A 375 9.21 -1.50 -21.48
C VAL A 375 8.66 -0.85 -22.74
N ALA A 376 8.87 -1.44 -23.91
CA ALA A 376 8.34 -0.92 -25.17
C ALA A 376 6.79 -0.86 -25.16
N ALA A 377 6.13 -1.92 -24.66
CA ALA A 377 4.68 -1.93 -24.48
C ALA A 377 4.22 -0.86 -23.48
N GLY A 378 4.92 -0.71 -22.35
CA GLY A 378 4.66 0.30 -21.34
C GLY A 378 4.73 1.73 -21.89
N VAL A 379 5.79 2.04 -22.63
CA VAL A 379 5.98 3.33 -23.30
C VAL A 379 4.86 3.56 -24.33
N PHE A 380 4.50 2.55 -25.12
CA PHE A 380 3.40 2.64 -26.08
C PHE A 380 2.07 3.00 -25.40
N PHE A 381 1.69 2.29 -24.33
CA PHE A 381 0.46 2.59 -23.58
C PHE A 381 0.51 3.96 -22.90
N THR A 382 1.67 4.36 -22.38
CA THR A 382 1.89 5.70 -21.82
C THR A 382 1.63 6.77 -22.89
N VAL A 383 2.27 6.67 -24.06
CA VAL A 383 2.08 7.64 -25.16
C VAL A 383 0.63 7.67 -25.62
N TRP A 384 -0.02 6.52 -25.73
CA TRP A 384 -1.43 6.45 -26.12
C TRP A 384 -2.36 7.10 -25.09
N SER A 385 -2.11 6.87 -23.80
CA SER A 385 -2.87 7.47 -22.71
C SER A 385 -2.77 9.00 -22.72
N LEU A 386 -1.58 9.54 -22.93
CA LEU A 386 -1.33 10.99 -22.97
C LEU A 386 -2.09 11.65 -24.13
N ARG A 387 -2.20 10.97 -25.28
CA ARG A 387 -3.00 11.45 -26.42
C ARG A 387 -4.50 11.51 -26.11
N ILE A 388 -5.01 10.55 -25.34
CA ILE A 388 -6.42 10.52 -24.90
C ILE A 388 -6.67 11.63 -23.88
N LEU A 389 -5.83 11.74 -22.86
CA LEU A 389 -5.93 12.75 -21.81
C LEU A 389 -5.88 14.17 -22.38
N LYS A 390 -4.99 14.42 -23.34
CA LYS A 390 -4.89 15.72 -24.04
C LYS A 390 -6.19 16.13 -24.74
N LYS A 391 -7.02 15.16 -25.15
CA LYS A 391 -8.30 15.37 -25.84
C LYS A 391 -9.52 15.19 -24.92
N ALA A 392 -9.31 14.98 -23.62
CA ALA A 392 -10.39 14.68 -22.69
C ALA A 392 -11.29 15.88 -22.39
N ASN A 393 -10.75 17.12 -22.44
CA ASN A 393 -11.50 18.37 -22.20
C ASN A 393 -12.42 18.29 -20.98
N ASN A 394 -11.90 17.83 -19.83
CA ASN A 394 -12.62 17.64 -18.57
C ASN A 394 -13.79 16.62 -18.61
N GLN A 395 -13.90 15.80 -19.66
CA GLN A 395 -14.90 14.73 -19.74
C GLN A 395 -14.47 13.52 -18.90
N ASP A 396 -15.20 13.28 -17.82
CA ASP A 396 -14.89 12.27 -16.79
C ASP A 396 -14.57 10.88 -17.37
N ALA A 397 -15.44 10.35 -18.23
CA ALA A 397 -15.23 9.03 -18.84
C ALA A 397 -13.95 8.95 -19.71
N LYS A 398 -13.57 10.03 -20.40
CA LYS A 398 -12.33 10.08 -21.18
C LYS A 398 -11.10 10.22 -20.29
N GLU A 399 -11.20 11.01 -19.22
CA GLU A 399 -10.16 11.11 -18.20
C GLU A 399 -9.90 9.76 -17.56
N ILE A 400 -10.93 9.07 -17.07
CA ILE A 400 -10.83 7.74 -16.47
C ILE A 400 -10.17 6.77 -17.45
N LYS A 401 -10.66 6.68 -18.70
CA LYS A 401 -10.08 5.79 -19.72
C LYS A 401 -8.60 6.12 -20.00
N GLY A 402 -8.26 7.40 -20.10
CA GLY A 402 -6.88 7.85 -20.27
C GLY A 402 -6.01 7.45 -19.08
N LEU A 403 -6.48 7.69 -17.85
CA LEU A 403 -5.76 7.37 -16.63
C LEU A 403 -5.59 5.86 -16.44
N MET A 404 -6.56 5.04 -16.85
CA MET A 404 -6.44 3.58 -16.83
C MET A 404 -5.27 3.10 -17.70
N LEU A 405 -5.16 3.62 -18.93
CA LEU A 405 -4.06 3.32 -19.85
C LEU A 405 -2.72 3.89 -19.36
N PHE A 406 -2.74 5.08 -18.75
CA PHE A 406 -1.56 5.68 -18.15
C PHE A 406 -1.06 4.82 -16.99
N SER A 407 -1.98 4.38 -16.13
CA SER A 407 -1.66 3.51 -14.99
C SER A 407 -1.00 2.23 -15.47
N LEU A 408 -1.55 1.57 -16.49
CA LEU A 408 -0.92 0.37 -17.05
C LEU A 408 0.44 0.68 -17.68
N GLY A 409 0.51 1.68 -18.57
CA GLY A 409 1.71 1.97 -19.35
C GLY A 409 2.88 2.46 -18.52
N TRP A 410 2.64 3.44 -17.65
CA TRP A 410 3.69 4.03 -16.81
C TRP A 410 4.17 3.03 -15.76
N GLN A 411 3.31 2.15 -15.27
CA GLN A 411 3.72 1.08 -14.36
C GLN A 411 4.65 0.07 -14.99
N LEU A 412 4.32 -0.43 -16.18
CA LEU A 412 5.20 -1.34 -16.92
C LEU A 412 6.54 -0.67 -17.21
N THR A 413 6.51 0.63 -17.55
CA THR A 413 7.71 1.43 -17.81
C THR A 413 8.55 1.62 -16.54
N ALA A 414 7.95 1.94 -15.41
CA ALA A 414 8.68 2.22 -14.17
C ALA A 414 9.22 0.93 -13.52
N VAL A 415 8.43 -0.14 -13.51
CA VAL A 415 8.87 -1.44 -12.95
C VAL A 415 10.00 -2.03 -13.80
N PHE A 416 9.80 -2.26 -15.10
CA PHE A 416 10.81 -2.92 -15.93
C PHE A 416 11.89 -1.97 -16.42
N GLY A 417 11.56 -0.71 -16.68
CA GLY A 417 12.55 0.29 -17.08
C GLY A 417 13.50 0.59 -15.92
N GLY A 418 13.00 0.68 -14.70
CA GLY A 418 13.86 0.84 -13.52
C GLY A 418 14.78 -0.34 -13.27
N LEU A 419 14.27 -1.57 -13.37
CA LEU A 419 15.10 -2.79 -13.27
C LEU A 419 16.13 -2.87 -14.40
N PHE A 420 15.75 -2.49 -15.62
CA PHE A 420 16.65 -2.44 -16.75
C PHE A 420 17.78 -1.43 -16.52
N LEU A 421 17.45 -0.21 -16.09
CA LEU A 421 18.44 0.83 -15.76
C LEU A 421 19.44 0.35 -14.70
N LEU A 422 18.96 -0.26 -13.62
CA LEU A 422 19.80 -0.81 -12.56
C LEU A 422 20.68 -1.97 -13.05
N THR A 423 20.16 -2.80 -13.97
CA THR A 423 20.94 -3.86 -14.60
C THR A 423 22.07 -3.28 -15.47
N LEU A 424 21.83 -2.16 -16.16
CA LEU A 424 22.89 -1.45 -16.90
C LEU A 424 23.95 -0.84 -15.97
N GLY A 425 23.56 -0.48 -14.74
CA GLY A 425 24.47 -0.06 -13.67
C GLY A 425 25.20 -1.21 -12.96
N ASN A 426 25.12 -2.44 -13.49
CA ASN A 426 25.71 -3.66 -12.90
C ASN A 426 25.23 -3.97 -11.47
N VAL A 427 24.04 -3.50 -11.07
CA VAL A 427 23.43 -3.83 -9.78
C VAL A 427 22.83 -5.25 -9.85
N GLY A 428 23.14 -6.09 -8.86
CA GLY A 428 22.59 -7.45 -8.76
C GLY A 428 21.06 -7.45 -8.68
N LEU A 429 20.39 -8.52 -9.14
CA LEU A 429 18.93 -8.54 -9.26
C LEU A 429 18.21 -8.27 -7.93
N ASN A 430 18.69 -8.82 -6.81
CA ASN A 430 18.07 -8.65 -5.50
C ASN A 430 18.13 -7.17 -5.07
N ASP A 431 19.32 -6.56 -5.16
CA ASP A 431 19.54 -5.15 -4.85
C ASP A 431 18.79 -4.23 -5.82
N ALA A 432 18.72 -4.61 -7.10
CA ALA A 432 18.01 -3.85 -8.12
C ALA A 432 16.49 -3.86 -7.85
N VAL A 433 15.94 -5.00 -7.43
CA VAL A 433 14.54 -5.10 -7.05
C VAL A 433 14.26 -4.31 -5.78
N MET A 434 15.15 -4.33 -4.79
CA MET A 434 15.04 -3.50 -3.59
C MET A 434 15.08 -2.01 -3.94
N ALA A 435 16.09 -1.57 -4.68
CA ALA A 435 16.27 -0.18 -5.12
C ALA A 435 15.06 0.30 -5.92
N ASN A 436 14.59 -0.51 -6.88
CA ASN A 436 13.46 -0.13 -7.71
C ASN A 436 12.16 -0.15 -6.92
N SER A 437 11.92 -1.14 -6.07
CA SER A 437 10.74 -1.20 -5.21
C SER A 437 10.65 0.03 -4.30
N SER A 438 11.78 0.48 -3.74
CA SER A 438 11.86 1.74 -3.02
C SER A 438 11.61 2.94 -3.94
N ALA A 439 12.24 3.00 -5.11
CA ALA A 439 12.08 4.10 -6.05
C ALA A 439 10.62 4.33 -6.45
N ILE A 440 9.82 3.29 -6.65
CA ILE A 440 8.42 3.47 -7.07
C ILE A 440 7.41 3.36 -5.92
N SER A 441 7.86 3.00 -4.71
CA SER A 441 7.02 2.74 -3.53
C SER A 441 5.84 1.80 -3.80
N HIS A 442 6.11 0.71 -4.54
CA HIS A 442 5.10 -0.11 -5.20
C HIS A 442 4.66 -1.32 -4.36
N PHE A 443 3.38 -1.36 -3.97
CA PHE A 443 2.82 -2.43 -3.12
C PHE A 443 3.08 -3.85 -3.63
N GLY A 444 2.92 -4.10 -4.93
CA GLY A 444 3.16 -5.43 -5.51
C GLY A 444 4.60 -5.93 -5.38
N LEU A 445 5.61 -5.07 -5.59
CA LEU A 445 7.02 -5.42 -5.42
C LEU A 445 7.36 -5.59 -3.94
N PHE A 446 6.86 -4.72 -3.08
CA PHE A 446 7.01 -4.87 -1.63
C PHE A 446 6.47 -6.22 -1.14
N ALA A 447 5.26 -6.59 -1.54
CA ALA A 447 4.67 -7.86 -1.16
C ALA A 447 5.37 -9.07 -1.80
N ALA A 448 5.94 -8.93 -3.00
CA ALA A 448 6.76 -9.97 -3.61
C ALA A 448 8.08 -10.20 -2.85
N ILE A 449 8.76 -9.12 -2.44
CA ILE A 449 9.93 -9.16 -1.57
C ILE A 449 9.55 -9.79 -0.22
N GLN A 450 8.48 -9.31 0.41
CA GLN A 450 7.96 -9.84 1.69
C GLN A 450 7.61 -11.32 1.59
N GLY A 451 7.06 -11.76 0.45
CA GLY A 451 6.72 -13.15 0.16
C GLY A 451 7.92 -14.05 -0.15
N GLY A 452 9.14 -13.52 -0.13
CA GLY A 452 10.38 -14.29 -0.32
C GLY A 452 10.72 -14.61 -1.79
N MET A 453 10.09 -13.93 -2.75
CA MET A 453 10.32 -14.16 -4.19
C MET A 453 11.78 -13.92 -4.60
N PHE A 454 12.45 -12.96 -3.94
CA PHE A 454 13.84 -12.57 -4.21
C PHE A 454 14.81 -13.05 -3.11
N GLY A 455 14.42 -14.12 -2.40
CA GLY A 455 15.22 -14.75 -1.36
C GLY A 455 15.02 -14.17 0.05
N PRO A 456 15.53 -14.86 1.08
CA PRO A 456 15.32 -14.50 2.49
C PRO A 456 15.93 -13.15 2.87
N GLN A 457 17.11 -12.82 2.34
CA GLN A 457 17.83 -11.57 2.63
C GLN A 457 17.00 -10.34 2.21
N ALA A 458 16.49 -10.34 0.99
CA ALA A 458 15.63 -9.26 0.50
C ALA A 458 14.33 -9.15 1.33
N ALA A 459 13.75 -10.29 1.73
CA ALA A 459 12.55 -10.33 2.56
C ALA A 459 12.79 -9.74 3.96
N GLU A 460 13.96 -9.97 4.57
CA GLU A 460 14.33 -9.39 5.87
C GLU A 460 14.57 -7.87 5.79
N MET A 461 15.02 -7.38 4.63
CA MET A 461 15.22 -5.95 4.39
C MET A 461 13.93 -5.20 3.99
N ILE A 462 12.77 -5.87 3.98
CA ILE A 462 11.51 -5.27 3.53
C ILE A 462 11.14 -4.00 4.27
N ALA A 463 11.30 -3.97 5.60
CA ALA A 463 10.97 -2.79 6.41
C ALA A 463 11.84 -1.59 6.02
N PHE A 464 13.09 -1.83 5.63
CA PHE A 464 13.99 -0.81 5.13
C PHE A 464 13.64 -0.38 3.69
N VAL A 465 13.36 -1.33 2.80
CA VAL A 465 12.90 -1.08 1.42
C VAL A 465 11.61 -0.25 1.43
N PHE A 466 10.73 -0.50 2.40
CA PHE A 466 9.57 0.33 2.66
C PHE A 466 9.96 1.68 3.21
N ALA A 467 10.92 1.79 4.13
CA ALA A 467 11.32 3.06 4.77
C ALA A 467 11.93 4.07 3.79
N MET A 468 12.65 3.58 2.78
CA MET A 468 13.44 4.40 1.86
C MET A 468 12.71 5.46 1.04
N PRO A 469 11.56 5.18 0.41
CA PRO A 469 10.83 6.18 -0.35
C PRO A 469 10.33 7.34 0.53
N PHE A 470 10.38 7.23 1.86
CA PHE A 470 9.90 8.28 2.76
C PHE A 470 10.81 9.49 2.87
N LEU A 471 12.04 9.43 2.37
CA LEU A 471 12.85 10.64 2.19
C LEU A 471 12.19 11.62 1.20
N VAL A 472 11.36 11.12 0.28
CA VAL A 472 10.70 11.93 -0.77
C VAL A 472 9.21 12.14 -0.48
N HIS A 473 8.56 11.28 0.29
CA HIS A 473 7.13 11.43 0.60
C HIS A 473 6.74 12.80 1.18
N PRO A 474 7.55 13.47 2.02
CA PRO A 474 7.30 14.84 2.42
C PRO A 474 7.17 15.82 1.26
N LEU A 475 7.98 15.65 0.22
CA LEU A 475 7.88 16.45 -1.00
C LEU A 475 6.63 16.10 -1.80
N VAL A 476 6.31 14.80 -1.94
CA VAL A 476 5.12 14.33 -2.66
C VAL A 476 3.86 14.87 -2.00
N PHE A 477 3.64 14.57 -0.72
CA PHE A 477 2.44 15.01 -0.01
C PHE A 477 2.43 16.52 0.24
N GLY A 478 3.60 17.15 0.36
CA GLY A 478 3.73 18.60 0.38
C GLY A 478 3.13 19.25 -0.88
N ILE A 479 3.53 18.76 -2.05
CA ILE A 479 3.04 19.26 -3.35
C ILE A 479 1.57 18.91 -3.56
N PHE A 480 1.12 17.71 -3.19
CA PHE A 480 -0.29 17.34 -3.28
C PHE A 480 -1.17 18.15 -2.31
N GLY A 481 -0.70 18.44 -1.10
CA GLY A 481 -1.39 19.35 -0.18
C GLY A 481 -1.49 20.77 -0.76
N LYS A 482 -0.41 21.29 -1.35
CA LYS A 482 -0.45 22.60 -2.02
C LYS A 482 -1.36 22.61 -3.24
N THR A 483 -1.40 21.50 -3.98
CA THR A 483 -2.32 21.29 -5.10
C THR A 483 -3.76 21.33 -4.62
N ALA A 484 -4.05 20.65 -3.51
CA ALA A 484 -5.37 20.65 -2.92
C ALA A 484 -5.76 22.07 -2.50
N GLU A 485 -4.87 22.87 -1.88
CA GLU A 485 -5.11 24.30 -1.56
C GLU A 485 -5.39 25.14 -2.81
N ASN A 486 -4.67 24.89 -3.90
CA ASN A 486 -4.76 25.64 -5.14
C ASN A 486 -5.89 25.14 -6.07
N ASN A 487 -7.08 24.90 -5.52
CA ASN A 487 -8.27 24.42 -6.24
C ASN A 487 -8.00 23.20 -7.13
N GLY A 488 -7.14 22.30 -6.66
CA GLY A 488 -6.77 21.07 -7.37
C GLY A 488 -5.72 21.25 -8.46
N ILE A 489 -5.21 22.45 -8.73
CA ILE A 489 -4.22 22.70 -9.78
C ILE A 489 -2.80 22.57 -9.22
N MET A 490 -2.01 21.64 -9.77
CA MET A 490 -0.67 21.36 -9.24
C MET A 490 0.34 22.42 -9.68
N PRO A 491 1.20 22.92 -8.77
CA PRO A 491 2.26 23.86 -9.12
C PRO A 491 3.29 23.17 -10.02
N THR A 492 3.44 23.64 -11.25
CA THR A 492 4.20 22.95 -12.29
C THR A 492 5.72 23.09 -12.14
N LYS A 493 6.20 24.26 -11.69
CA LYS A 493 7.65 24.52 -11.53
C LYS A 493 8.31 23.52 -10.56
N PRO A 494 7.79 23.31 -9.32
CA PRO A 494 8.35 22.29 -8.42
C PRO A 494 8.39 20.90 -9.03
N VAL A 495 7.32 20.49 -9.74
CA VAL A 495 7.25 19.17 -10.37
C VAL A 495 8.36 19.00 -11.41
N PHE A 496 8.58 19.96 -12.30
CA PHE A 496 9.64 19.87 -13.31
C PHE A 496 11.04 19.92 -12.71
N ILE A 497 11.27 20.72 -11.67
CA ILE A 497 12.55 20.77 -10.96
C ILE A 497 12.85 19.41 -10.33
N LEU A 498 11.90 18.84 -9.57
CA LEU A 498 12.07 17.54 -8.93
C LEU A 498 12.23 16.41 -9.94
N ALA A 499 11.49 16.42 -11.05
CA ALA A 499 11.68 15.46 -12.13
C ALA A 499 13.09 15.55 -12.73
N SER A 500 13.62 16.76 -12.93
CA SER A 500 14.96 16.98 -13.47
C SER A 500 16.04 16.50 -12.49
N ILE A 501 15.89 16.79 -11.20
CA ILE A 501 16.76 16.27 -10.14
C ILE A 501 16.72 14.74 -10.13
N GLY A 502 15.54 14.13 -10.29
CA GLY A 502 15.39 12.68 -10.39
C GLY A 502 16.18 12.08 -11.56
N VAL A 503 16.08 12.67 -12.76
CA VAL A 503 16.86 12.22 -13.93
C VAL A 503 18.36 12.31 -13.65
N ILE A 504 18.86 13.47 -13.22
CA ILE A 504 20.28 13.70 -12.96
C ILE A 504 20.79 12.75 -11.87
N GLY A 505 20.03 12.60 -10.81
CA GLY A 505 20.39 11.74 -9.68
C GLY A 505 20.36 10.26 -10.00
N VAL A 506 19.45 9.79 -10.87
CA VAL A 506 19.49 8.40 -11.37
C VAL A 506 20.71 8.18 -12.24
N LEU A 507 21.08 9.12 -13.12
CA LEU A 507 22.31 9.00 -13.92
C LEU A 507 23.56 8.96 -13.01
N TYR A 508 23.61 9.81 -11.98
CA TYR A 508 24.67 9.77 -10.97
C TYR A 508 24.72 8.42 -10.25
N ALA A 509 23.57 7.90 -9.82
CA ALA A 509 23.47 6.62 -9.10
C ALA A 509 23.89 5.40 -9.95
N LEU A 510 23.80 5.48 -11.28
CA LEU A 510 24.13 4.37 -12.18
C LEU A 510 25.58 4.41 -12.68
N PHE A 511 26.17 5.60 -12.82
CA PHE A 511 27.47 5.76 -13.49
C PHE A 511 28.58 6.28 -12.58
N VAL A 512 28.26 6.77 -11.38
CA VAL A 512 29.22 7.46 -10.50
C VAL A 512 29.24 6.91 -9.08
N ALA A 513 28.07 6.68 -8.47
CA ALA A 513 27.92 6.11 -7.13
C ALA A 513 28.09 4.58 -7.13
#